data_AF-A0A6A0GXY1-F1
#
_entry.id   AF-A0A6A0GXY1-F1
#
_cell.length_a   1.000
_cell.length_b   1.000
_cell.length_c   1.000
_cell.angle_alpha   90.00
_cell.angle_beta   90.00
_cell.angle_gamma   90.00
#
_symmetry.space_group_name_H-M   'P 1'
#
loop_
_entity.id
_entity.type
_entity.pdbx_description
1 polymer ?
#
loop_
_entity_poly.entity_id
_entity_poly.type
_entity_poly.pdbx_seq_one_letter_code
_entity_poly.pdbx_strand_id
1 'polypeptide(L)'
;MADFESGRIKQLRDEQRDTQKKSFTKWVNDHLGVYSQSVEDVFEDLKDGLVLRSLLEIISGEELPKLNKGNSKVHNVSNVSVSFDFLRRQNMKLVGIGPEDIADGVPDLVLGLTWSIIHKYHINQIEIAFVSTTI
;
A
#
# COMPACT_ATOMS: atom_id res chain seq x y z
N MET A 1 -31.96 -13.71 15.42
CA MET A 1 -31.76 -12.26 15.18
C MET A 1 -30.28 -11.92 15.06
N ALA A 2 -29.43 -12.28 16.05
CA ALA A 2 -27.98 -12.02 16.02
C ALA A 2 -27.23 -12.59 14.79
N ASP A 3 -27.58 -13.80 14.34
CA ASP A 3 -26.90 -14.43 13.19
C ASP A 3 -27.21 -13.73 11.85
N PHE A 4 -28.41 -13.16 11.71
CA PHE A 4 -28.84 -12.44 10.52
C PHE A 4 -28.16 -11.06 10.43
N GLU A 5 -28.05 -10.35 11.55
CA GLU A 5 -27.33 -9.09 11.62
C GLU A 5 -25.83 -9.30 11.39
N SER A 6 -25.24 -10.35 11.98
CA SER A 6 -23.82 -10.71 11.76
C SER A 6 -23.52 -11.02 10.28
N GLY A 7 -24.41 -11.75 9.60
CA GLY A 7 -24.30 -12.03 8.17
C GLY A 7 -24.35 -10.75 7.30
N ARG A 8 -25.29 -9.84 7.60
CA ARG A 8 -25.41 -8.56 6.89
C ARG A 8 -24.19 -7.65 7.08
N ILE A 9 -23.68 -7.56 8.30
CA ILE A 9 -22.48 -6.74 8.60
C ILE A 9 -21.25 -7.33 7.89
N LYS A 10 -21.13 -8.66 7.83
CA LYS A 10 -20.05 -9.31 7.06
C LYS A 10 -20.13 -8.96 5.58
N GLN A 11 -21.31 -9.09 4.97
CA GLN A 11 -21.51 -8.77 3.56
C GLN A 11 -21.16 -7.30 3.24
N LEU A 12 -21.63 -6.36 4.06
CA LEU A 12 -21.33 -4.94 3.87
C LEU A 12 -19.82 -4.64 3.98
N ARG A 13 -19.12 -5.31 4.90
CA ARG A 13 -17.66 -5.18 5.03
C ARG A 13 -16.93 -5.73 3.81
N ASP A 14 -17.37 -6.88 3.29
CA ASP A 14 -16.77 -7.49 2.10
C ASP A 14 -16.99 -6.60 0.86
N GLU A 15 -18.19 -6.05 0.67
CA GLU A 15 -18.49 -5.09 -0.40
C GLU A 15 -17.63 -3.82 -0.30
N GLN A 16 -17.51 -3.24 0.90
CA GLN A 16 -16.65 -2.08 1.14
C GLN A 16 -15.17 -2.39 0.83
N ARG A 17 -14.70 -3.57 1.23
CA ARG A 17 -13.33 -4.02 0.95
C ARG A 17 -13.09 -4.12 -0.55
N ASP A 18 -14.03 -4.69 -1.30
CA ASP A 18 -13.91 -4.82 -2.75
C ASP A 18 -13.92 -3.46 -3.46
N THR A 19 -14.73 -2.52 -3.00
CA THR A 19 -14.70 -1.13 -3.50
C THR A 19 -13.35 -0.47 -3.24
N GLN A 20 -12.84 -0.56 -2.01
CA GLN A 20 -11.53 0.01 -1.65
C GLN A 20 -10.40 -0.61 -2.45
N LYS A 21 -10.40 -1.94 -2.57
CA LYS A 21 -9.44 -2.69 -3.39
C LYS A 21 -9.39 -2.14 -4.81
N LYS A 22 -10.53 -2.01 -5.49
CA LYS A 22 -10.59 -1.48 -6.86
C LYS A 22 -10.03 -0.06 -6.97
N SER A 23 -10.40 0.81 -6.04
CA SER A 23 -9.90 2.19 -6.01
C SER A 23 -8.40 2.25 -5.78
N PHE A 24 -7.87 1.46 -4.85
CA PHE A 24 -6.44 1.45 -4.55
C PHE A 24 -5.61 0.77 -5.64
N THR A 25 -6.08 -0.34 -6.22
CA THR A 25 -5.47 -0.95 -7.41
C THR A 25 -5.36 0.05 -8.54
N LYS A 26 -6.45 0.79 -8.82
CA LYS A 26 -6.42 1.84 -9.84
C LYS A 26 -5.38 2.92 -9.53
N TRP A 27 -5.39 3.45 -8.30
CA TRP A 27 -4.44 4.47 -7.89
C TRP A 27 -2.98 4.01 -8.00
N VAL A 28 -2.68 2.76 -7.64
CA VAL A 28 -1.35 2.17 -7.81
C VAL A 28 -0.98 2.12 -9.31
N ASN A 29 -1.89 1.61 -10.16
CA ASN A 29 -1.66 1.53 -11.60
C ASN A 29 -1.47 2.89 -12.28
N ASP A 30 -2.18 3.93 -11.82
CA ASP A 30 -2.04 5.30 -12.34
C ASP A 30 -0.59 5.83 -12.18
N HIS A 31 0.17 5.33 -11.19
CA HIS A 31 1.58 5.67 -10.99
C HIS A 31 2.53 4.69 -11.71
N LEU A 32 2.21 3.40 -11.74
CA LEU A 32 3.05 2.36 -12.36
C LEU A 32 3.07 2.37 -13.88
N GLY A 33 2.12 3.05 -14.53
CA GLY A 33 2.05 3.15 -16.00
C GLY A 33 3.34 3.66 -16.66
N VAL A 34 4.20 4.37 -15.90
CA VAL A 34 5.51 4.85 -16.36
C VAL A 34 6.53 3.72 -16.59
N TYR A 35 6.34 2.56 -15.94
CA TYR A 35 7.27 1.42 -15.97
C TYR A 35 6.72 0.17 -16.65
N SER A 36 5.58 0.26 -17.33
CA SER A 36 4.89 -0.90 -17.94
C SER A 36 4.60 -2.03 -16.93
N GLN A 37 4.50 -1.70 -15.64
CA GLN A 37 4.06 -2.61 -14.59
C GLN A 37 2.56 -2.42 -14.38
N SER A 38 1.84 -3.51 -14.16
CA SER A 38 0.41 -3.50 -13.82
C SER A 38 0.13 -4.39 -12.63
N VAL A 39 -0.73 -3.90 -11.76
CA VAL A 39 -1.29 -4.63 -10.61
C VAL A 39 -2.71 -5.03 -10.97
N GLU A 40 -3.00 -6.32 -10.85
CA GLU A 40 -4.36 -6.87 -10.96
C GLU A 40 -5.00 -6.98 -9.58
N ASP A 41 -4.22 -7.47 -8.61
CA ASP A 41 -4.65 -7.69 -7.24
C ASP A 41 -3.63 -7.16 -6.24
N VAL A 42 -3.93 -6.04 -5.59
CA VAL A 42 -3.04 -5.45 -4.58
C VAL A 42 -2.74 -6.38 -3.41
N PHE A 43 -3.58 -7.39 -3.14
CA PHE A 43 -3.31 -8.34 -2.05
C PHE A 43 -2.26 -9.37 -2.42
N GLU A 44 -2.09 -9.67 -3.71
CA GLU A 44 -1.11 -10.63 -4.20
C GLU A 44 0.13 -9.95 -4.75
N ASP A 45 -0.05 -8.92 -5.58
CA ASP A 45 1.03 -8.28 -6.35
C ASP A 45 1.97 -7.42 -5.49
N LEU A 46 1.58 -7.09 -4.24
CA LEU A 46 2.45 -6.36 -3.30
C LEU A 46 3.32 -7.30 -2.44
N LYS A 47 3.03 -8.61 -2.41
CA LYS A 47 3.62 -9.54 -1.43
C LYS A 47 5.12 -9.69 -1.56
N ASP A 48 5.65 -9.61 -2.78
CA ASP A 48 7.09 -9.75 -3.04
C ASP A 48 7.91 -8.47 -2.78
N GLY A 49 7.21 -7.36 -2.51
CA GLY A 49 7.78 -6.05 -2.23
C GLY A 49 8.27 -5.28 -3.47
N LEU A 50 8.25 -5.87 -4.67
CA LEU A 50 8.75 -5.23 -5.89
C LEU A 50 7.88 -4.04 -6.29
N VAL A 51 6.58 -4.28 -6.40
CA VAL A 51 5.59 -3.26 -6.75
C VAL A 51 5.57 -2.15 -5.70
N LEU A 52 5.58 -2.53 -4.42
CA LEU A 52 5.57 -1.58 -3.31
C LEU A 52 6.82 -0.67 -3.36
N ARG A 53 8.00 -1.23 -3.63
CA ARG A 53 9.22 -0.43 -3.81
C ARG A 53 9.09 0.53 -4.99
N SER A 54 8.74 0.04 -6.18
CA SER A 54 8.60 0.88 -7.38
C SER A 54 7.65 2.03 -7.15
N LEU A 55 6.48 1.75 -6.56
CA LEU A 55 5.49 2.76 -6.21
C LEU A 55 6.08 3.86 -5.32
N LEU A 56 6.82 3.48 -4.26
CA LEU A 56 7.44 4.44 -3.35
C LEU A 56 8.49 5.30 -4.05
N GLU A 57 9.34 4.69 -4.90
CA GLU A 57 10.32 5.44 -5.69
C GLU A 57 9.65 6.50 -6.58
N ILE A 58 8.52 6.14 -7.22
CA ILE A 58 7.77 7.03 -8.11
C ILE A 58 7.17 8.20 -7.35
N ILE A 59 6.45 7.94 -6.26
CA ILE A 59 5.71 8.98 -5.55
C ILE A 59 6.60 9.87 -4.69
N SER A 60 7.76 9.38 -4.25
CA SER A 60 8.71 10.18 -3.47
C SER A 60 9.81 10.81 -4.32
N GLY A 61 10.08 10.29 -5.51
CA GLY A 61 11.23 10.68 -6.34
C GLY A 61 12.59 10.29 -5.73
N GLU A 62 12.62 9.35 -4.77
CA GLU A 62 13.85 8.86 -4.13
C GLU A 62 14.11 7.42 -4.54
N GLU A 63 15.36 7.07 -4.84
CA GLU A 63 15.75 5.69 -5.12
C GLU A 63 15.82 4.87 -3.81
N LEU A 64 15.19 3.70 -3.81
CA LEU A 64 15.21 2.77 -2.68
C LEU A 64 16.30 1.71 -2.88
N PRO A 65 16.84 1.12 -1.79
CA PRO A 65 17.82 0.04 -1.88
C PRO A 65 17.38 -1.11 -2.80
N LYS A 66 18.35 -1.78 -3.42
CA LYS A 66 18.09 -2.95 -4.27
C LYS A 66 17.48 -4.09 -3.46
N LEU A 67 16.48 -4.74 -4.04
CA LEU A 67 15.79 -5.88 -3.43
C LEU A 67 16.53 -7.20 -3.69
N ASN A 68 16.26 -8.16 -2.81
CA ASN A 68 16.77 -9.52 -2.96
C ASN A 68 16.11 -10.20 -4.15
N LYS A 69 16.89 -11.03 -4.85
CA LYS A 69 16.39 -11.92 -5.90
C LYS A 69 16.00 -13.24 -5.27
N GLY A 70 14.74 -13.64 -5.42
CA GLY A 70 14.22 -14.91 -4.92
C GLY A 70 12.71 -14.85 -4.72
N ASN A 71 12.09 -16.01 -4.56
CA ASN A 71 10.63 -16.17 -4.48
C ASN A 71 10.15 -16.86 -3.19
N SER A 72 11.02 -16.91 -2.17
CA SER A 72 10.66 -17.49 -0.88
C SER A 72 9.97 -16.43 0.00
N LYS A 73 9.12 -16.88 0.93
CA LYS A 73 8.47 -15.97 1.90
C LYS A 73 9.47 -15.12 2.68
N VAL A 74 10.63 -15.68 3.02
CA VAL A 74 11.70 -14.93 3.71
C VAL A 74 12.24 -13.79 2.83
N HIS A 75 12.44 -14.03 1.53
CA HIS A 75 12.84 -12.98 0.59
C HIS A 75 11.75 -11.91 0.46
N ASN A 76 10.48 -12.31 0.36
CA ASN A 76 9.35 -11.39 0.29
C ASN A 76 9.28 -10.47 1.51
N VAL A 77 9.32 -11.03 2.72
CA VAL A 77 9.33 -10.25 3.97
C VAL A 77 10.54 -9.31 4.02
N SER A 78 11.73 -9.79 3.64
CA SER A 78 12.93 -8.95 3.60
C SER A 78 12.79 -7.81 2.58
N ASN A 79 12.18 -8.05 1.42
CA ASN A 79 11.98 -7.04 0.40
C ASN A 79 10.95 -5.98 0.83
N VAL A 80 9.83 -6.41 1.41
CA VAL A 80 8.83 -5.50 1.98
C VAL A 80 9.43 -4.67 3.12
N SER A 81 10.32 -5.25 3.92
CA SER A 81 10.98 -4.55 5.03
C SER A 81 11.77 -3.31 4.55
N VAL A 82 12.38 -3.37 3.36
CA VAL A 82 13.06 -2.21 2.75
C VAL A 82 12.10 -1.03 2.57
N SER A 83 10.89 -1.30 2.06
CA SER A 83 9.84 -0.28 1.92
C SER A 83 9.38 0.25 3.28
N PHE A 84 9.25 -0.61 4.29
CA PHE A 84 8.87 -0.18 5.64
C PHE A 84 9.91 0.73 6.28
N ASP A 85 11.19 0.42 6.11
CA ASP A 85 12.28 1.25 6.62
C ASP A 85 12.31 2.61 5.93
N PHE A 86 12.05 2.66 4.62
CA PHE A 86 11.84 3.93 3.91
C PHE A 86 10.66 4.72 4.51
N LEU A 87 9.49 4.10 4.68
CA LEU A 87 8.29 4.77 5.21
C LEU A 87 8.52 5.33 6.62
N ARG A 88 9.27 4.60 7.47
CA ARG A 88 9.68 5.07 8.80
C ARG A 88 10.61 6.28 8.73
N ARG A 89 11.59 6.29 7.82
CA ARG A 89 12.45 7.46 7.57
C ARG A 89 11.66 8.68 7.10
N GLN A 90 10.54 8.46 6.42
CA GLN A 90 9.60 9.49 6.00
C GLN A 90 8.60 9.87 7.12
N ASN A 91 8.87 9.52 8.38
CA ASN A 91 8.05 9.81 9.56
C ASN A 91 6.62 9.22 9.50
N MET A 92 6.39 8.12 8.77
CA MET A 92 5.10 7.43 8.82
C MET A 92 4.97 6.53 10.05
N LYS A 93 3.83 6.60 10.72
CA LYS A 93 3.47 5.71 11.82
C LYS A 93 2.76 4.47 11.29
N LEU A 94 3.44 3.33 11.28
CA LEU A 94 2.92 2.04 10.84
C LEU A 94 2.46 1.19 12.04
N VAL A 95 1.57 1.73 12.86
CA VAL A 95 1.14 1.07 14.10
C VAL A 95 0.27 -0.14 13.78
N GLY A 96 0.69 -1.32 14.21
CA GLY A 96 -0.07 -2.56 14.03
C GLY A 96 -0.02 -3.15 12.61
N ILE A 97 0.91 -2.70 11.77
CA ILE A 97 1.18 -3.28 10.44
C ILE A 97 2.66 -3.64 10.35
N GLY A 98 2.96 -4.89 10.01
CA GLY A 98 4.30 -5.42 9.81
C GLY A 98 4.57 -5.82 8.34
N PRO A 99 5.86 -5.94 7.94
CA PRO A 99 6.23 -6.48 6.63
C PRO A 99 5.67 -7.88 6.34
N GLU A 100 5.55 -8.72 7.37
CA GLU A 100 4.98 -10.06 7.32
C GLU A 100 3.52 -10.06 6.86
N ASP A 101 2.72 -9.10 7.33
CA ASP A 101 1.31 -8.99 6.98
C ASP A 101 1.11 -8.70 5.49
N ILE A 102 1.99 -7.89 4.93
CA ILE A 102 1.97 -7.54 3.51
C ILE A 102 2.50 -8.69 2.67
N ALA A 103 3.58 -9.36 3.11
CA ALA A 103 4.12 -10.54 2.43
C ALA A 103 3.14 -11.72 2.45
N ASP A 104 2.25 -11.79 3.45
CA ASP A 104 1.15 -12.76 3.53
C ASP A 104 -0.11 -12.31 2.79
N GLY A 105 -0.20 -11.04 2.39
CA GLY A 105 -1.36 -10.51 1.65
C GLY A 105 -2.59 -10.32 2.53
N VAL A 106 -2.42 -10.01 3.83
CA VAL A 106 -3.54 -9.83 4.76
C VAL A 106 -4.40 -8.63 4.32
N PRO A 107 -5.65 -8.83 3.86
CA PRO A 107 -6.36 -7.82 3.08
C PRO A 107 -6.51 -6.46 3.78
N ASP A 108 -6.99 -6.46 5.03
CA ASP A 108 -7.25 -5.22 5.76
C ASP A 108 -5.96 -4.44 6.08
N LEU A 109 -4.84 -5.16 6.29
CA LEU A 109 -3.54 -4.56 6.57
C LEU A 109 -2.87 -4.03 5.30
N VAL A 110 -3.03 -4.72 4.16
CA VAL A 110 -2.61 -4.22 2.85
C VAL A 110 -3.39 -2.96 2.47
N LEU A 111 -4.72 -2.95 2.67
CA LEU A 111 -5.53 -1.75 2.45
C LEU A 111 -5.13 -0.61 3.40
N GLY A 112 -4.90 -0.90 4.68
CA GLY A 112 -4.46 0.09 5.67
C GLY A 112 -3.11 0.72 5.34
N LEU A 113 -2.15 -0.08 4.88
CA LEU A 113 -0.85 0.41 4.42
C LEU A 113 -1.01 1.29 3.18
N THR A 114 -1.72 0.79 2.16
CA THR A 114 -1.91 1.51 0.88
C THR A 114 -2.61 2.84 1.11
N TRP A 115 -3.66 2.86 1.95
CA TRP A 115 -4.33 4.08 2.37
C TRP A 115 -3.39 5.08 3.05
N SER A 116 -2.55 4.60 3.98
CA SER A 116 -1.59 5.45 4.68
C SER A 116 -0.59 6.11 3.72
N ILE A 117 -0.15 5.38 2.68
CA ILE A 117 0.72 5.90 1.62
C ILE A 117 -0.01 6.95 0.79
N ILE A 118 -1.22 6.67 0.32
CA ILE A 118 -2.06 7.61 -0.44
C ILE A 118 -2.24 8.91 0.35
N HIS A 119 -2.63 8.81 1.62
CA HIS A 119 -2.87 9.96 2.47
C HIS A 119 -1.61 10.83 2.59
N LYS A 120 -0.44 10.23 2.81
CA LYS A 120 0.80 11.00 2.94
C LYS A 120 1.19 11.69 1.63
N TYR A 121 1.14 11.00 0.51
CA TYR A 121 1.73 11.49 -0.74
C TYR A 121 0.77 12.23 -1.65
N HIS A 122 -0.54 12.05 -1.50
CA HIS A 122 -1.54 12.79 -2.28
C HIS A 122 -2.19 13.91 -1.46
N ILE A 123 -2.61 13.63 -0.22
CA ILE A 123 -3.40 14.59 0.57
C ILE A 123 -2.48 15.64 1.21
N ASN A 124 -1.38 15.23 1.85
CA ASN A 124 -0.49 16.18 2.51
C ASN A 124 0.28 17.07 1.50
N GLN A 125 0.54 16.58 0.28
CA GLN A 125 1.15 17.41 -0.77
C GLN A 125 0.20 18.55 -1.21
N ILE A 126 -1.10 18.27 -1.33
CA ILE A 126 -2.11 19.28 -1.65
C ILE A 126 -2.16 20.35 -0.54
N GLU A 127 -2.17 19.95 0.73
CA GLU A 127 -2.18 20.89 1.87
C GLU A 127 -0.96 21.83 1.87
N ILE A 128 0.25 21.30 1.65
CA ILE A 128 1.49 22.10 1.60
C ILE A 128 1.47 23.07 0.40
N ALA A 129 0.96 22.64 -0.76
CA ALA A 129 0.86 23.49 -1.95
C ALA A 129 -0.07 24.70 -1.74
N PHE A 130 -1.20 24.51 -1.05
CA PHE A 130 -2.10 25.60 -0.69
C PHE A 130 -1.45 26.61 0.28
N VAL A 131 -0.72 26.12 1.28
CA VAL A 131 0.00 26.99 2.22
C VAL A 131 1.09 27.81 1.50
N SER A 132 1.82 27.19 0.58
CA SER A 132 2.94 27.85 -0.14
C SER A 132 2.50 28.89 -1.17
N THR A 133 1.25 28.81 -1.65
CA THR A 133 0.69 29.77 -2.63
C THR A 133 0.01 30.97 -1.95
N THR A 134 -0.27 30.87 -0.64
CA THR A 134 -0.96 31.91 0.15
C THR A 134 0.02 32.83 0.90
N ILE A 135 1.32 32.56 0.83
CA ILE A 135 2.42 33.37 1.39
C ILE A 135 3.17 34.03 0.23
#